data_AF-A0A3B0PL92-F1
#
_entry.id   AF-A0A3B0PL92-F1
#
_cell.length_a   1.000
_cell.length_b   1.000
_cell.length_c   1.000
_cell.angle_alpha   90.00
_cell.angle_beta   90.00
_cell.angle_gamma   90.00
#
_symmetry.space_group_name_H-M   'P 1'
#
loop_
_entity.id
_entity.type
_entity.pdbx_description
1 polymer ?
#
loop_
_entity_poly.entity_id
_entity_poly.type
_entity_poly.pdbx_seq_one_letter_code
_entity_poly.pdbx_strand_id
1 'polypeptide(L)' 'MKEYLVLGRKVKGAHIIDVYKTQSHLEYAYKLVNNLASKGTQFIFVGTKKQAREAVKAAAERTNSFYVTERW' A
#
# COMPACT_ATOMS: atom_id res chain seq x y z
N MET A 1 -12.09 -3.27 9.96
CA MET A 1 -11.00 -2.45 10.56
C MET A 1 -10.67 -2.81 12.00
N LYS A 2 -11.64 -2.95 12.92
CA LYS A 2 -11.35 -3.33 14.32
C LYS A 2 -10.49 -4.61 14.44
N GLU A 3 -10.64 -5.53 13.49
CA GLU A 3 -9.84 -6.76 13.39
C GLU A 3 -8.35 -6.53 13.09
N TYR A 4 -7.95 -5.41 12.47
CA TYR A 4 -6.56 -5.11 12.11
C TYR A 4 -5.84 -4.31 13.20
N LEU A 5 -6.52 -4.08 14.33
CA LEU A 5 -6.01 -3.31 15.44
C LEU A 5 -5.67 -4.25 16.60
N VAL A 6 -4.64 -3.88 17.36
CA VAL A 6 -4.33 -4.56 18.62
C VAL A 6 -5.42 -4.22 19.64
N LEU A 7 -6.21 -5.23 20.04
CA LEU A 7 -7.35 -5.04 20.94
C LEU A 7 -6.92 -4.46 22.29
N GLY A 8 -7.69 -3.48 22.77
CA GLY A 8 -7.46 -2.84 24.08
C GLY A 8 -6.23 -1.93 24.17
N ARG A 9 -5.38 -1.85 23.14
CA ARG A 9 -4.18 -0.98 23.16
C ARG A 9 -4.39 0.31 22.38
N LYS A 10 -4.22 1.44 23.06
CA LYS A 10 -4.15 2.78 22.47
C LYS A 10 -2.98 3.54 23.08
N VAL A 11 -2.28 4.31 22.26
CA VAL A 11 -1.21 5.23 22.72
C VAL A 11 -1.68 6.64 22.43
N LYS A 12 -1.87 7.46 23.47
CA LYS A 12 -2.33 8.86 23.34
C LYS A 12 -3.58 9.01 22.46
N GLY A 13 -4.53 8.08 22.59
CA GLY A 13 -5.78 8.05 21.81
C GLY A 13 -5.67 7.43 20.41
N ALA A 14 -4.46 7.18 19.90
CA ALA A 14 -4.25 6.52 18.62
C ALA A 14 -4.35 5.00 18.72
N HIS A 15 -4.97 4.38 17.72
CA HIS A 15 -5.04 2.92 17.57
C HIS A 15 -3.72 2.37 17.04
N ILE A 16 -3.34 1.18 17.50
CA ILE A 16 -2.15 0.46 17.01
C ILE A 16 -2.60 -0.57 15.98
N ILE A 17 -1.99 -0.54 14.80
CA ILE A 17 -2.18 -1.54 13.75
C ILE A 17 -1.38 -2.80 14.11
N ASP A 18 -1.99 -3.97 13.95
CA ASP A 18 -1.34 -5.26 14.16
C ASP A 18 -0.31 -5.53 13.04
N VAL A 19 0.97 -5.58 13.43
CA VAL A 19 2.10 -5.79 12.52
C VAL A 19 2.15 -7.20 11.94
N TYR A 20 1.69 -8.23 12.68
CA TYR A 20 1.66 -9.61 12.19
C TYR A 20 0.61 -9.77 11.09
N LYS A 21 -0.55 -9.13 11.28
CA LYS A 21 -1.58 -9.07 10.24
C LYS A 21 -1.10 -8.29 9.04
N THR A 22 -0.43 -7.15 9.26
CA THR A 22 0.14 -6.34 8.17
C THR A 22 1.13 -7.17 7.34
N GLN A 23 2.05 -7.89 7.98
CA GLN A 23 3.01 -8.75 7.28
C GLN A 23 2.32 -9.84 6.45
N SER A 24 1.34 -10.53 7.03
CA SER A 24 0.61 -11.60 6.33
C SER A 24 -0.15 -11.09 5.11
N HIS A 25 -0.80 -9.93 5.22
CA HIS A 25 -1.54 -9.33 4.10
C HIS A 25 -0.60 -8.74 3.05
N LEU A 26 0.54 -8.20 3.46
CA LEU A 26 1.57 -7.70 2.54
C LEU A 26 2.13 -8.84 1.68
N GLU A 27 2.44 -10.00 2.29
CA GLU A 27 2.91 -11.19 1.58
C GLU A 27 1.87 -11.69 0.57
N TYR A 28 0.59 -11.71 0.96
CA TYR A 28 -0.50 -12.07 0.05
C TYR A 28 -0.60 -11.11 -1.14
N ALA A 29 -0.61 -9.80 -0.87
CA ALA A 29 -0.67 -8.79 -1.92
C ALA A 29 0.54 -8.86 -2.86
N TYR A 30 1.74 -9.09 -2.31
CA TYR A 30 2.96 -9.25 -3.09
C TYR A 30 2.87 -10.43 -4.06
N LYS A 31 2.43 -11.61 -3.59
CA LYS A 31 2.24 -12.79 -4.46
C LYS A 31 1.27 -12.54 -5.59
N LEU A 32 0.16 -11.86 -5.32
CA LEU A 32 -0.85 -11.51 -6.31
C LEU A 32 -0.26 -10.57 -7.38
N VAL A 33 0.35 -9.46 -6.95
CA VAL A 33 0.93 -8.46 -7.86
C VAL A 33 2.06 -9.09 -8.67
N ASN A 34 2.91 -9.91 -8.06
CA ASN A 34 3.99 -10.60 -8.76
C ASN A 34 3.46 -11.52 -9.86
N ASN A 35 2.42 -12.32 -9.57
CA ASN A 35 1.78 -13.19 -10.57
C ASN A 35 1.20 -12.38 -11.75
N LEU A 36 0.51 -11.28 -11.46
CA LEU A 36 -0.07 -10.40 -12.49
C LEU A 36 1.01 -9.69 -13.31
N ALA A 37 2.10 -9.26 -12.66
CA ALA A 37 3.25 -8.65 -13.32
C ALA A 37 3.95 -9.65 -14.27
N SER A 38 4.10 -10.92 -13.87
CA SER A 38 4.64 -11.97 -14.75
C SER A 38 3.80 -12.20 -16.01
N LYS A 39 2.52 -11.83 -15.99
CA LYS A 39 1.61 -11.90 -17.16
C LYS A 39 1.65 -10.66 -18.05
N GLY A 40 2.50 -9.67 -17.74
CA GLY A 40 2.57 -8.41 -18.47
C GLY A 40 1.40 -7.45 -18.19
N THR A 41 0.70 -7.64 -17.07
CA THR A 41 -0.39 -6.73 -16.67
C THR A 41 0.17 -5.35 -16.36
N GLN A 42 -0.53 -4.30 -16.81
CA GLN A 42 -0.17 -2.92 -16.49
C GLN A 42 -0.76 -2.49 -15.14
N PHE A 43 0.01 -1.71 -14.38
CA PHE A 43 -0.40 -1.19 -13.07
C PHE A 43 -0.49 0.33 -13.10
N ILE A 44 -1.36 0.87 -12.25
CA ILE A 44 -1.45 2.30 -11.97
C ILE A 44 -1.28 2.55 -10.47
N PHE A 45 -0.35 3.42 -10.11
CA PHE A 45 -0.11 3.81 -8.73
C PHE A 45 -0.87 5.10 -8.43
N VAL A 46 -1.72 5.10 -7.40
CA VAL A 46 -2.54 6.27 -7.04
C VAL A 46 -2.17 6.79 -5.66
N GLY A 47 -1.79 8.06 -5.57
CA GLY A 47 -1.34 8.68 -4.32
C GLY A 47 -1.48 10.20 -4.34
N THR A 48 -2.65 10.70 -3.94
CA THR A 48 -3.01 12.12 -4.10
C THR A 48 -2.61 13.01 -2.90
N LYS A 49 -2.38 12.38 -1.73
CA LYS A 49 -1.96 13.08 -0.49
C LYS A 49 -0.56 13.64 -0.64
N LYS A 50 -0.32 14.86 -0.14
CA LYS A 50 0.97 15.55 -0.22
C LYS A 50 2.17 14.68 0.20
N GLN A 51 2.03 13.89 1.28
CA GLN A 51 3.07 13.00 1.79
C GLN A 51 3.31 11.75 0.92
N ALA A 52 2.35 11.37 0.07
CA ALA A 52 2.41 10.16 -0.74
C ALA A 52 2.83 10.43 -2.19
N ARG A 53 2.70 11.68 -2.69
CA ARG A 53 2.92 12.02 -4.11
C ARG A 53 4.30 11.60 -4.60
N GLU A 54 5.35 11.98 -3.89
CA GLU A 54 6.73 11.69 -4.27
C GLU A 54 7.01 10.19 -4.23
N ALA A 55 6.60 9.51 -3.15
CA ALA A 55 6.79 8.07 -2.99
C ALA A 55 6.08 7.26 -4.08
N VAL A 56 4.84 7.64 -4.44
CA VAL A 56 4.06 6.98 -5.49
C VAL A 56 4.68 7.21 -6.86
N LYS A 57 5.06 8.45 -7.17
CA LYS A 57 5.72 8.79 -8.44
C LYS A 57 7.03 8.01 -8.61
N ALA A 58 7.90 8.03 -7.60
CA ALA A 58 9.17 7.32 -7.65
C ALA A 58 9.00 5.79 -7.82
N ALA A 59 8.00 5.19 -7.17
CA ALA A 59 7.72 3.76 -7.32
C ALA A 59 7.22 3.40 -8.73
N ALA A 60 6.37 4.23 -9.32
CA ALA A 60 5.84 4.03 -10.66
C ALA A 60 6.94 4.21 -11.72
N GLU A 61 7.77 5.25 -11.59
CA GLU A 61 8.90 5.49 -12.51
C GLU A 61 9.92 4.34 -12.47
N ARG A 62 10.25 3.82 -11.29
CA ARG A 62 11.14 2.66 -11.13
C ARG A 62 10.63 1.40 -11.82
N THR A 63 9.31 1.27 -11.96
CA THR A 63 8.65 0.09 -12.54
C THR A 63 8.07 0.36 -13.92
N ASN A 64 8.34 1.53 -14.50
CA ASN A 64 7.76 2.01 -15.75
C ASN A 64 6.22 1.85 -15.83
N SER A 65 5.55 2.11 -14.70
CA SER A 65 4.10 1.99 -14.53
C SER A 65 3.41 3.37 -14.55
N PHE A 66 2.10 3.40 -14.76
CA PHE A 66 1.33 4.64 -14.72
C PHE A 66 1.17 5.14 -13.28
N TYR A 67 0.96 6.44 -13.09
CA TYR A 67 0.65 6.99 -11.77
C TYR A 67 -0.30 8.19 -11.82
N VAL A 68 -1.00 8.42 -10.72
CA VAL A 68 -1.77 9.66 -10.46
C VAL A 68 -1.48 10.19 -9.07
N THR A 69 -0.92 11.40 -9.04
CA THR A 69 -0.55 12.14 -7.83
C THR A 69 -1.42 13.37 -7.57
N GLU A 70 -2.19 13.80 -8.56
CA GLU A 70 -3.18 14.87 -8.42
C GLU A 70 -4.57 14.29 -8.15
N ARG A 71 -5.57 15.17 -7.97
CA ARG A 71 -6.95 14.74 -7.76
C ARG A 71 -7.39 13.87 -8.95
N TRP A 72 -7.75 12.62 -8.63
CA TRP A 72 -8.40 11.69 -9.54
C TRP A 72 -9.86 12.10 -9.74
#